data_AF-A0A8S3FNR0-F1
#
_entry.id   AF-A0A8S3FNR0-F1
#
_cell.length_a   1.000
_cell.length_b   1.000
_cell.length_c   1.000
_cell.angle_alpha   90.00
_cell.angle_beta   90.00
_cell.angle_gamma   90.00
#
_symmetry.space_group_name_H-M   'P 1'
#
loop_
_entity.id
_entity.type
_entity.pdbx_description
1 polymer ?
#
loop_
_entity_poly.entity_id
_entity_poly.type
_entity_poly.pdbx_seq_one_letter_code
_entity_poly.pdbx_strand_id
1 'polypeptide(L)' 'TNADQATEWNLRKCSAAALDVLSNVFRETILPILLPILREMLFHTDWQIKESGILVLGAIAEGCSHGLTPHL' A
#
# COMPACT_ATOMS: atom_id res chain seq x y z
N THR A 1 4.52 -20.64 21.63
CA THR A 1 3.64 -20.85 20.46
C THR A 1 3.65 -19.55 19.68
N ASN A 2 3.98 -19.60 18.38
CA ASN A 2 4.26 -18.46 17.48
C ASN A 2 3.05 -17.54 17.16
N ALA A 3 2.09 -17.40 18.07
CA ALA A 3 0.88 -16.61 17.84
C ALA A 3 1.01 -15.13 18.25
N ASP A 4 1.92 -14.79 19.18
CA ASP A 4 2.08 -13.42 19.68
C ASP A 4 2.85 -12.47 18.73
N GLN A 5 3.66 -12.99 17.79
CA GLN A 5 4.34 -12.15 16.79
C GLN A 5 3.39 -11.55 15.75
N ALA A 6 2.19 -12.13 15.57
CA ALA A 6 1.20 -11.61 14.64
C ALA A 6 0.56 -10.30 15.13
N THR A 7 0.55 -10.06 16.45
CA THR A 7 -0.09 -8.91 17.11
C THR A 7 0.84 -7.69 17.22
N GLU A 8 2.13 -7.83 16.92
CA GLU A 8 3.08 -6.72 17.06
C GLU A 8 2.86 -5.67 15.98
N TRP A 9 2.56 -4.44 16.42
CA TRP A 9 2.38 -3.27 15.57
C TRP A 9 3.75 -2.77 15.11
N ASN A 10 4.19 -3.28 13.95
CA ASN A 10 5.47 -2.91 13.36
C ASN A 10 5.33 -1.69 12.45
N LEU A 11 6.47 -1.04 12.15
CA LEU A 11 6.52 0.17 11.30
C LEU A 11 5.76 -0.01 9.97
N ARG A 12 5.86 -1.20 9.35
CA ARG A 12 5.18 -1.48 8.08
C ARG A 12 3.66 -1.44 8.22
N LYS A 13 3.11 -2.01 9.30
CA LYS A 13 1.66 -1.93 9.61
C LYS A 13 1.24 -0.48 9.87
N CYS A 14 2.02 0.30 10.63
CA CYS A 14 1.74 1.73 10.84
C CYS A 14 1.67 2.50 9.52
N SER A 15 2.68 2.29 8.66
CA SER A 15 2.79 2.97 7.38
C SER A 15 1.64 2.61 6.43
N ALA A 16 1.26 1.33 6.38
CA ALA A 16 0.11 0.88 5.60
C ALA A 16 -1.20 1.49 6.14
N ALA A 17 -1.41 1.50 7.46
CA ALA A 17 -2.60 2.10 8.06
C ALA A 17 -2.69 3.62 7.84
N ALA A 18 -1.56 4.34 7.92
CA ALA A 18 -1.53 5.76 7.59
C ALA A 18 -1.91 6.00 6.13
N LEU A 19 -1.42 5.16 5.21
CA LEU A 19 -1.75 5.27 3.81
C LEU A 19 -3.22 4.93 3.51
N ASP A 20 -3.80 3.95 4.22
CA ASP A 20 -5.22 3.63 4.15
C ASP A 20 -6.08 4.84 4.55
N VAL A 21 -5.75 5.50 5.67
CA VAL A 21 -6.42 6.75 6.08
C VAL A 21 -6.29 7.83 5.00
N LEU A 22 -5.10 8.04 4.44
CA LEU A 22 -4.90 9.02 3.37
C LEU A 22 -5.72 8.66 2.12
N SER A 23 -5.77 7.39 1.74
CA SER A 23 -6.54 6.93 0.58
C SER A 23 -8.04 7.14 0.78
N ASN A 24 -8.53 7.02 2.01
CA ASN A 24 -9.93 7.27 2.35
C ASN A 24 -10.28 8.77 2.39
N VAL A 25 -9.32 9.65 2.68
CA VAL A 25 -9.53 11.10 2.69
C VAL A 25 -9.39 11.70 1.29
N PHE A 26 -8.32 11.35 0.58
CA PHE A 26 -7.96 11.96 -0.70
C PHE A 26 -8.48 11.17 -1.91
N ARG A 27 -8.89 9.91 -1.72
CA ARG A 27 -9.42 9.05 -2.80
C ARG A 27 -8.45 9.07 -3.99
N GLU A 28 -8.98 9.22 -5.19
CA GLU A 28 -8.24 9.17 -6.44
C GLU A 28 -7.20 10.30 -6.60
N THR A 29 -7.29 11.39 -5.84
CA THR A 29 -6.36 12.52 -6.00
C THR A 29 -4.94 12.17 -5.56
N ILE A 30 -4.75 11.08 -4.79
CA ILE A 30 -3.43 10.58 -4.41
C ILE A 30 -2.78 9.74 -5.52
N LEU A 31 -3.58 9.14 -6.41
CA LEU A 31 -3.10 8.18 -7.42
C LEU A 31 -2.06 8.74 -8.39
N PRO A 32 -2.15 9.99 -8.90
CA PRO A 32 -1.13 10.54 -9.79
C PRO A 32 0.28 10.56 -9.19
N ILE A 33 0.37 10.70 -7.85
CA ILE A 33 1.62 10.65 -7.11
C ILE A 33 2.01 9.20 -6.80
N LEU A 34 1.04 8.38 -6.41
CA LEU A 34 1.30 7.05 -5.88
C LEU A 34 1.60 6.00 -6.94
N LEU A 35 0.88 6.01 -8.08
CA LEU A 35 1.02 5.03 -9.15
C LEU A 35 2.44 4.92 -9.76
N PRO A 36 3.18 6.01 -10.05
CA PRO A 36 4.54 5.88 -10.54
C PRO A 36 5.48 5.24 -9.51
N ILE A 37 5.36 5.62 -8.24
CA ILE A 37 6.15 5.05 -7.13
C ILE A 37 5.81 3.56 -6.97
N LEU A 38 4.52 3.23 -6.98
CA LEU A 38 4.04 1.85 -6.86
C LEU A 38 4.56 0.96 -7.99
N ARG A 39 4.55 1.47 -9.23
CA ARG A 39 5.14 0.77 -10.37
C ARG A 39 6.62 0.49 -10.13
N GLU A 40 7.40 1.48 -9.72
CA GLU A 40 8.82 1.28 -9.42
C GLU A 40 9.03 0.21 -8.34
N MET A 41 8.25 0.26 -7.26
CA MET A 41 8.35 -0.73 -6.18
C MET A 41 8.05 -2.16 -6.64
N LEU A 42 6.97 -2.36 -7.42
CA LEU A 42 6.53 -3.70 -7.85
C LEU A 42 7.53 -4.38 -8.80
N PHE A 43 8.27 -3.59 -9.58
CA PHE A 43 9.28 -4.10 -10.52
C PHE A 43 10.72 -3.98 -9.99
N HIS A 44 10.91 -3.49 -8.76
CA HIS A 44 12.23 -3.35 -8.14
C HIS A 44 12.92 -4.70 -7.96
N THR A 45 14.25 -4.81 -8.08
CA THR A 45 14.94 -6.11 -7.95
C THR A 45 14.94 -6.67 -6.52
N ASP A 46 15.03 -5.79 -5.52
CA ASP A 46 14.92 -6.11 -4.10
C ASP A 46 13.49 -6.57 -3.73
N TRP A 47 13.37 -7.76 -3.16
CA TRP A 47 12.10 -8.35 -2.74
C TRP A 47 11.42 -7.55 -1.62
N GLN A 48 12.18 -6.89 -0.74
CA GLN A 48 11.60 -6.11 0.37
C GLN A 48 10.87 -4.86 -0.15
N ILE A 49 11.40 -4.27 -1.22
CA ILE A 49 10.77 -3.13 -1.90
C ILE A 49 9.52 -3.61 -2.67
N LYS A 50 9.58 -4.75 -3.36
CA LYS A 50 8.39 -5.36 -3.98
C LYS A 50 7.29 -5.64 -2.96
N GLU A 51 7.64 -6.26 -1.83
CA GLU A 51 6.71 -6.58 -0.75
C GLU A 51 6.05 -5.31 -0.20
N SER A 52 6.82 -4.24 -0.01
CA SER A 52 6.29 -2.93 0.41
C SER A 52 5.31 -2.37 -0.62
N GLY A 53 5.56 -2.54 -1.91
CA GLY A 53 4.62 -2.18 -2.97
C GLY A 53 3.30 -2.95 -2.90
N ILE A 54 3.34 -4.25 -2.62
CA ILE A 54 2.13 -5.07 -2.42
C ILE A 54 1.34 -4.60 -1.19
N LEU A 55 2.03 -4.27 -0.09
CA LEU A 55 1.39 -3.71 1.12
C LEU A 55 0.69 -2.38 0.83
N VAL A 56 1.34 -1.49 0.09
CA VAL A 56 0.78 -0.20 -0.35
C VAL A 56 -0.47 -0.42 -1.21
N LEU A 57 -0.41 -1.38 -2.14
CA LEU A 57 -1.54 -1.76 -3.00
C LEU A 57 -2.76 -2.18 -2.18
N GLY A 58 -2.56 -3.02 -1.16
CA GLY A 58 -3.62 -3.43 -0.24
C GLY A 58 -4.18 -2.27 0.57
N ALA A 59 -3.32 -1.39 1.09
CA ALA A 59 -3.72 -0.25 1.91
C ALA A 59 -4.60 0.76 1.17
N ILE A 60 -4.40 0.97 -0.13
CA ILE A 60 -5.16 1.96 -0.92
C ILE A 60 -6.37 1.36 -1.65
N ALA A 61 -6.50 0.03 -1.67
CA ALA A 61 -7.43 -0.67 -2.55
C ALA A 61 -8.89 -0.22 -2.36
N GLU A 62 -9.32 -0.06 -1.10
CA GLU A 62 -10.67 0.39 -0.78
C GLU A 62 -10.85 1.89 -1.09
N GLY A 63 -9.90 2.72 -0.63
CA GLY A 63 -9.97 4.17 -0.80
C GLY A 63 -9.90 4.66 -2.24
N CYS A 64 -9.24 3.90 -3.11
CA CYS A 64 -8.97 4.26 -4.51
C CYS A 64 -9.55 3.29 -5.55
N SER A 65 -10.46 2.40 -5.15
CA SER A 65 -11.00 1.31 -5.99
C SER A 65 -11.42 1.74 -7.41
N HIS A 66 -12.11 2.87 -7.54
CA HIS A 66 -12.61 3.36 -8.83
C HIS A 66 -11.46 3.84 -9.74
N GLY A 67 -10.51 4.61 -9.20
CA GLY A 67 -9.32 5.04 -9.94
C GLY A 67 -8.29 3.92 -10.21
N LEU A 68 -8.33 2.82 -9.45
CA LEU A 68 -7.48 1.64 -9.68
C LEU A 68 -8.04 0.69 -10.73
N THR A 69 -9.35 0.64 -10.92
CA THR A 69 -10.04 -0.22 -11.91
C THR A 69 -9.42 -0.16 -13.32
N PRO A 70 -9.08 1.01 -13.91
CA PRO A 70 -8.47 1.05 -15.24
C PRO A 70 -7.01 0.55 -15.31
N HIS A 71 -6.39 0.23 -14.17
CA HIS A 71 -4.99 -0.18 -14.06
C HIS A 71 -4.80 -1.64 -13.66
N LEU A 72 -5.89 -2.37 -13.36
CA LEU A 72 -5.93 -3.78 -12.98
C LEU A 72 -6.55 -4.61 -14.11
#